data_AF-A0A438MZE9-F1
#
_entry.id   AF-A0A438MZE9-F1
#
_cell.length_a   1.000
_cell.length_b   1.000
_cell.length_c   1.000
_cell.angle_alpha   90.00
_cell.angle_beta   90.00
_cell.angle_gamma   90.00
#
_symmetry.space_group_name_H-M   'P 1'
#
loop_
_entity.id
_entity.type
_entity.pdbx_description
1 polymer ?
#
loop_
_entity_poly.entity_id
_entity_poly.type
_entity_poly.pdbx_seq_one_letter_code
_entity_poly.pdbx_strand_id
1 'polypeptide(L)'
;MASADVLLPSSVPAFGVAKRKFQVDELLSERSTMRVPRKVTFEPEKHLIYEEPKKVWSMADIGMTDKGISPTAVSEPFPLFSQEAIEQMRAEILSDAVQENCKYSSNIAKSQLRGFAPRFAPFVYDAWNSPEVLSIVSKIAGVELVPQFDLEIAHINLSSTTGDREEKAHRDADEGISGCPVDDDTPIVDWHTDSYPFVCVIMLSDCTNMVGGETALRKADGSIMKVRGPGMGHAVVMQGRYIEHQAMKATGTTERITMVTSFRPKSAFIKDDTVLTTVRSISDLSELYSQYAEYRLDILEERTRAHLREVRDRKRAGRGFDTASTKAWISEQKKFLESMLREMVDDDQVIKGYTDDSHLLSEASKADLRKRARI
;
A
#
# COMPACT_ATOMS: atom_id res chain seq x y z
N MET A 1 8.09 2.79 -70.45
CA MET A 1 6.71 3.26 -70.67
C MET A 1 5.78 2.08 -70.54
N ALA A 2 4.98 2.04 -69.48
CA ALA A 2 3.78 1.22 -69.37
C ALA A 2 2.99 1.78 -68.18
N SER A 3 2.04 2.68 -68.50
CA SER A 3 0.93 3.02 -67.62
C SER A 3 -0.11 1.93 -67.82
N ALA A 4 -0.51 1.25 -66.75
CA ALA A 4 -1.63 0.32 -66.76
C ALA A 4 -2.54 0.67 -65.58
N ASP A 5 -3.70 1.20 -65.92
CA ASP A 5 -4.84 1.43 -65.05
C ASP A 5 -5.24 0.14 -64.33
N VAL A 6 -5.35 0.21 -63.01
CA VAL A 6 -5.98 -0.83 -62.21
C VAL A 6 -7.28 -0.27 -61.65
N LEU A 7 -8.36 -0.87 -62.13
CA LEU A 7 -9.75 -0.66 -61.76
C LEU A 7 -9.96 -0.82 -60.24
N LEU A 8 -10.56 0.20 -59.62
CA LEU A 8 -11.07 0.14 -58.25
C LEU A 8 -12.30 -0.79 -58.17
N PRO A 9 -12.36 -1.75 -57.24
CA PRO A 9 -13.58 -2.49 -56.97
C PRO A 9 -14.57 -1.66 -56.13
N SER A 10 -15.82 -1.79 -56.55
CA SER A 10 -17.08 -1.26 -56.05
C SER A 10 -17.28 -1.31 -54.53
N SER A 11 -17.84 -0.22 -54.01
CA SER A 11 -18.31 0.00 -52.64
C SER A 11 -19.26 -1.10 -52.12
N VAL A 12 -18.90 -1.69 -50.99
CA VAL A 12 -19.76 -2.56 -50.17
C VAL A 12 -20.60 -1.67 -49.23
N PRO A 13 -21.88 -1.97 -48.94
CA PRO A 13 -22.75 -1.08 -48.17
C PRO A 13 -22.26 -0.93 -46.73
N ALA A 14 -22.25 0.32 -46.25
CA ALA A 14 -21.97 0.65 -44.86
C ALA A 14 -23.04 0.04 -43.95
N PHE A 15 -22.67 -0.99 -43.18
CA PHE A 15 -23.41 -1.37 -41.98
C PHE A 15 -23.24 -0.25 -40.95
N GLY A 16 -24.32 0.50 -40.73
CA GLY A 16 -24.39 1.54 -39.72
C GLY A 16 -24.14 0.95 -38.34
N VAL A 17 -22.93 1.18 -37.80
CA VAL A 17 -22.67 1.02 -36.37
C VAL A 17 -23.38 2.18 -35.69
N ALA A 18 -24.56 1.90 -35.14
CA ALA A 18 -25.22 2.80 -34.21
C ALA A 18 -24.25 3.03 -33.03
N LYS A 19 -23.59 4.19 -33.01
CA LYS A 19 -22.89 4.68 -31.84
C LYS A 19 -23.93 4.82 -30.73
N ARG A 20 -24.03 3.82 -29.85
CA ARG A 20 -24.61 4.05 -28.53
C ARG A 20 -23.65 5.01 -27.84
N LYS A 21 -23.96 6.31 -27.92
CA LYS A 21 -23.50 7.27 -26.92
C LYS A 21 -24.00 6.73 -25.59
N PHE A 22 -23.15 5.99 -24.89
CA PHE A 22 -23.36 5.79 -23.47
C PHE A 22 -23.42 7.18 -22.85
N GLN A 23 -24.46 7.40 -22.08
CA GLN A 23 -24.81 8.63 -21.39
C GLN A 23 -23.84 8.81 -20.22
N VAL A 24 -22.55 9.01 -20.53
CA VAL A 24 -21.47 9.26 -19.55
C VAL A 24 -21.36 10.76 -19.25
N ASP A 25 -21.91 11.62 -20.12
CA ASP A 25 -21.88 13.08 -19.95
C ASP A 25 -22.68 13.57 -18.72
N GLU A 26 -23.59 12.76 -18.18
CA GLU A 26 -24.44 13.15 -17.03
C GLU A 26 -23.83 12.78 -15.66
N LEU A 27 -22.88 11.83 -15.63
CA LEU A 27 -22.17 11.42 -14.41
C LEU A 27 -20.98 12.34 -14.06
N LEU A 28 -20.57 13.20 -14.99
CA LEU A 28 -19.52 14.21 -14.77
C LEU A 28 -20.08 15.58 -14.38
N SER A 29 -21.39 15.83 -14.49
CA SER A 29 -21.97 17.13 -14.13
C SER A 29 -22.12 17.35 -12.62
N GLU A 30 -22.06 16.29 -11.81
CA GLU A 30 -22.03 16.39 -10.34
C GLU A 30 -20.61 16.49 -9.75
N ARG A 31 -19.55 16.46 -10.59
CA ARG A 31 -18.15 16.64 -10.15
C ARG A 31 -17.76 18.09 -9.85
N SER A 32 -18.68 19.05 -9.86
CA SER A 32 -18.36 20.48 -9.74
C SER A 32 -19.17 21.19 -8.65
N THR A 33 -18.89 20.86 -7.38
CA THR A 33 -19.10 21.81 -6.26
C THR A 33 -17.96 21.85 -5.25
N MET A 34 -17.00 20.91 -5.29
CA MET A 34 -15.72 21.12 -4.59
C MET A 34 -14.86 22.08 -5.38
N ARG A 35 -14.71 23.31 -4.89
CA ARG A 35 -13.66 24.22 -5.37
C ARG A 35 -12.34 23.48 -5.23
N VAL A 36 -11.67 23.20 -6.34
CA VAL A 36 -10.29 22.71 -6.31
C VAL A 36 -9.50 23.72 -5.48
N PRO A 37 -8.91 23.30 -4.36
CA PRO A 37 -8.22 24.23 -3.48
C PRO A 37 -7.06 24.87 -4.25
N ARG A 38 -6.72 26.10 -3.90
CA ARG A 38 -5.51 26.73 -4.43
C ARG A 38 -4.33 25.87 -4.01
N LYS A 39 -3.51 25.42 -4.97
CA LYS A 39 -2.31 24.65 -4.67
C LYS A 39 -1.39 25.44 -3.73
N VAL A 40 -0.98 24.81 -2.64
CA VAL A 40 -0.01 25.33 -1.67
C VAL A 40 1.09 24.31 -1.43
N THR A 41 2.19 24.74 -0.83
CA THR A 41 3.28 23.85 -0.39
C THR A 41 2.97 23.29 1.00
N PHE A 42 3.49 22.11 1.31
CA PHE A 42 3.35 21.55 2.65
C PHE A 42 4.16 22.35 3.68
N GLU A 43 3.43 22.98 4.60
CA GLU A 43 3.95 23.67 5.78
C GLU A 43 3.57 22.90 7.07
N PRO A 44 4.50 22.28 7.80
CA PRO A 44 4.19 21.47 8.99
C PRO A 44 3.37 22.21 10.05
N GLU A 45 3.69 23.48 10.32
CA GLU A 45 3.01 24.30 11.34
C GLU A 45 1.53 24.56 11.06
N LYS A 46 1.11 24.47 9.79
CA LYS A 46 -0.29 24.69 9.37
C LYS A 46 -1.03 23.39 9.13
N HIS A 47 -0.33 22.41 8.56
CA HIS A 47 -0.94 21.20 8.04
C HIS A 47 -0.92 20.04 9.02
N LEU A 48 -0.12 20.11 10.09
CA LEU A 48 -0.12 19.11 11.16
C LEU A 48 -0.98 19.56 12.34
N ILE A 49 -1.83 18.67 12.81
CA ILE A 49 -2.66 18.83 14.01
C ILE A 49 -2.43 17.66 14.98
N TYR A 50 -1.19 17.19 15.03
CA TYR A 50 -0.82 15.97 15.72
C TYR A 50 -1.22 15.99 17.21
N GLU A 51 -1.96 14.95 17.60
CA GLU A 51 -2.17 14.57 19.00
C GLU A 51 -1.75 13.11 19.19
N GLU A 52 -1.23 12.78 20.37
CA GLU A 52 -0.76 11.40 20.62
C GLU A 52 -1.93 10.41 20.60
N PRO A 53 -1.72 9.18 20.07
CA PRO A 53 -2.73 8.14 20.16
C PRO A 53 -3.03 7.80 21.62
N LYS A 54 -4.32 7.68 21.95
CA LYS A 54 -4.79 7.33 23.31
C LYS A 54 -4.23 6.00 23.81
N LYS A 55 -3.98 5.09 22.88
CA LYS A 55 -3.38 3.79 23.16
C LYS A 55 -2.52 3.33 22.00
N VAL A 56 -1.41 2.67 22.34
CA VAL A 56 -0.58 1.91 21.41
C VAL A 56 -0.52 0.49 21.95
N TRP A 57 -0.97 -0.48 21.16
CA TRP A 57 -0.87 -1.89 21.48
C TRP A 57 0.53 -2.39 21.12
N SER A 58 1.12 -3.17 22.02
CA SER A 58 2.43 -3.77 21.81
C SER A 58 2.35 -5.13 21.11
N MET A 59 3.47 -5.58 20.54
CA MET A 59 3.63 -6.94 20.04
C MET A 59 3.37 -7.96 21.15
N ALA A 60 3.71 -7.64 22.40
CA ALA A 60 3.43 -8.50 23.55
C ALA A 60 1.92 -8.62 23.83
N ASP A 61 1.15 -7.53 23.70
CA ASP A 61 -0.31 -7.55 23.92
C ASP A 61 -1.05 -8.47 22.93
N ILE A 62 -0.49 -8.68 21.74
CA ILE A 62 -1.03 -9.60 20.72
C ILE A 62 -0.33 -10.97 20.70
N GLY A 63 0.56 -11.23 21.66
CA GLY A 63 1.28 -12.50 21.83
C GLY A 63 2.41 -12.75 20.82
N MET A 64 2.98 -11.70 20.22
CA MET A 64 3.97 -11.74 19.14
C MET A 64 5.30 -11.06 19.46
N THR A 65 5.70 -11.01 20.74
CA THR A 65 6.86 -10.25 21.25
C THR A 65 8.12 -10.29 20.38
N ASP A 66 8.51 -11.47 19.88
CA ASP A 66 9.79 -11.66 19.16
C ASP A 66 9.65 -11.70 17.63
N LYS A 67 8.47 -11.36 17.08
CA LYS A 67 8.24 -11.44 15.63
C LYS A 67 8.61 -10.16 14.88
N GLY A 68 8.34 -9.00 15.47
CA GLY A 68 8.52 -7.70 14.85
C GLY A 68 9.94 -7.13 14.97
N ILE A 69 10.08 -5.88 14.55
CA ILE A 69 11.33 -5.08 14.64
C ILE A 69 11.24 -3.98 15.69
N SER A 70 10.08 -3.87 16.33
CA SER A 70 9.76 -2.89 17.36
C SER A 70 8.77 -3.50 18.37
N PRO A 71 8.72 -3.00 19.62
CA PRO A 71 7.68 -3.35 20.57
C PRO A 71 6.26 -2.92 20.13
N THR A 72 6.07 -1.92 19.27
CA THR A 72 4.75 -1.40 18.88
C THR A 72 4.07 -2.30 17.86
N ALA A 73 2.89 -2.88 18.15
CA ALA A 73 2.10 -3.59 17.15
C ALA A 73 1.28 -2.63 16.28
N VAL A 74 0.43 -1.81 16.91
CA VAL A 74 -0.53 -0.94 16.25
C VAL A 74 -0.96 0.21 17.18
N SER A 75 -1.15 1.41 16.65
CA SER A 75 -1.75 2.52 17.40
C SER A 75 -3.27 2.53 17.28
N GLU A 76 -3.97 3.08 18.26
CA GLU A 76 -5.31 3.63 18.00
C GLU A 76 -5.21 4.82 17.02
N PRO A 77 -6.32 5.17 16.34
CA PRO A 77 -6.34 6.35 15.49
C PRO A 77 -5.99 7.62 16.23
N PHE A 78 -5.19 8.47 15.60
CA PHE A 78 -4.78 9.77 16.14
C PHE A 78 -4.85 10.87 15.08
N PRO A 79 -5.23 12.12 15.43
CA PRO A 79 -5.20 13.24 14.50
C PRO A 79 -3.77 13.46 13.98
N LEU A 80 -3.60 13.65 12.66
CA LEU A 80 -2.30 13.95 12.07
C LEU A 80 -2.37 15.16 11.15
N PHE A 81 -3.27 15.15 10.17
CA PHE A 81 -3.36 16.19 9.16
C PHE A 81 -4.62 17.06 9.33
N SER A 82 -4.46 18.37 9.12
CA SER A 82 -5.56 19.33 9.17
C SER A 82 -6.54 19.12 8.02
N GLN A 83 -7.74 19.71 8.14
CA GLN A 83 -8.74 19.69 7.06
C GLN A 83 -8.17 20.25 5.74
N GLU A 84 -7.43 21.36 5.81
CA GLU A 84 -6.78 21.97 4.64
C GLU A 84 -5.77 21.02 3.98
N ALA A 85 -4.99 20.29 4.80
CA ALA A 85 -4.05 19.30 4.29
C ALA A 85 -4.77 18.15 3.58
N ILE A 86 -5.87 17.66 4.15
CA ILE A 86 -6.69 16.61 3.52
C ILE A 86 -7.29 17.09 2.20
N GLU A 87 -7.72 18.35 2.11
CA GLU A 87 -8.20 18.94 0.86
C GLU A 87 -7.12 18.99 -0.22
N GLN A 88 -5.89 19.38 0.12
CA GLN A 88 -4.75 19.36 -0.82
C GLN A 88 -4.41 17.92 -1.26
N MET A 89 -4.31 16.98 -0.32
CA MET A 89 -4.02 15.58 -0.62
C MET A 89 -5.08 14.98 -1.55
N ARG A 90 -6.37 15.23 -1.27
CA ARG A 90 -7.48 14.79 -2.12
C ARG A 90 -7.42 15.41 -3.52
N ALA A 91 -7.10 16.70 -3.61
CA ALA A 91 -6.99 17.39 -4.89
C ALA A 91 -5.88 16.82 -5.77
N GLU A 92 -4.75 16.41 -5.19
CA GLU A 92 -3.66 15.78 -5.94
C GLU A 92 -4.01 14.36 -6.39
N ILE A 93 -4.52 13.50 -5.50
CA ILE A 93 -4.81 12.10 -5.85
C ILE A 93 -6.00 11.94 -6.81
N LEU A 94 -6.97 12.85 -6.78
CA LEU A 94 -8.15 12.83 -7.66
C LEU A 94 -7.92 13.59 -8.96
N SER A 95 -6.73 14.14 -9.18
CA SER A 95 -6.39 14.79 -10.45
C SER A 95 -6.37 13.79 -11.61
N ASP A 96 -6.77 14.26 -12.80
CA ASP A 96 -6.82 13.42 -14.00
C ASP A 96 -5.46 12.77 -14.30
N ALA A 97 -4.36 13.50 -14.11
CA ALA A 97 -3.01 12.99 -14.29
C ALA A 97 -2.72 11.75 -13.44
N VAL A 98 -3.14 11.73 -12.17
CA VAL A 98 -2.96 10.57 -11.29
C VAL A 98 -3.88 9.42 -11.70
N GLN A 99 -5.15 9.72 -11.98
CA GLN A 99 -6.14 8.70 -12.32
C GLN A 99 -5.81 7.96 -13.63
N GLU A 100 -5.25 8.66 -14.60
CA GLU A 100 -4.92 8.11 -15.93
C GLU A 100 -3.60 7.31 -15.94
N ASN A 101 -2.61 7.70 -15.12
CA ASN A 101 -1.25 7.17 -15.23
C ASN A 101 -0.86 6.20 -14.12
N CYS A 102 -1.60 6.16 -13.00
CA CYS A 102 -1.12 5.52 -11.77
C CYS A 102 -2.11 4.51 -11.17
N LYS A 103 -3.12 4.06 -11.93
CA LYS A 103 -4.19 3.18 -11.45
C LYS A 103 -3.89 1.70 -11.70
N TYR A 104 -4.05 0.88 -10.65
CA TYR A 104 -3.81 -0.57 -10.64
C TYR A 104 -4.95 -1.33 -9.96
N SER A 105 -5.03 -2.64 -10.17
CA SER A 105 -6.02 -3.53 -9.53
C SER A 105 -5.47 -4.95 -9.41
N SER A 106 -5.93 -5.71 -8.40
CA SER A 106 -5.59 -7.12 -8.19
C SER A 106 -6.73 -7.95 -7.61
N ASN A 107 -6.49 -9.26 -7.47
CA ASN A 107 -7.39 -10.19 -6.78
C ASN A 107 -7.62 -9.86 -5.29
N ILE A 108 -6.78 -9.04 -4.66
CA ILE A 108 -6.92 -8.63 -3.24
C ILE A 108 -7.37 -7.17 -3.07
N ALA A 109 -7.26 -6.32 -4.11
CA ALA A 109 -7.67 -4.92 -4.08
C ALA A 109 -8.21 -4.45 -5.45
N LYS A 110 -9.49 -4.06 -5.51
CA LYS A 110 -10.19 -3.74 -6.76
C LYS A 110 -9.69 -2.47 -7.47
N SER A 111 -9.22 -1.47 -6.74
CA SER A 111 -8.77 -0.20 -7.31
C SER A 111 -7.75 0.50 -6.41
N GLN A 112 -6.53 0.64 -6.90
CA GLN A 112 -5.43 1.27 -6.20
C GLN A 112 -4.72 2.33 -7.04
N LEU A 113 -4.11 3.33 -6.38
CA LEU A 113 -3.20 4.28 -7.02
C LEU A 113 -1.81 4.12 -6.39
N ARG A 114 -0.76 4.04 -7.22
CA ARG A 114 0.63 3.83 -6.76
C ARG A 114 1.62 4.62 -7.62
N GLY A 115 2.75 5.02 -7.02
CA GLY A 115 3.86 5.66 -7.74
C GLY A 115 3.63 7.08 -8.24
N PHE A 116 2.58 7.76 -7.77
CA PHE A 116 2.25 9.09 -8.26
C PHE A 116 2.94 10.23 -7.49
N ALA A 117 3.31 9.99 -6.22
CA ALA A 117 3.68 11.07 -5.30
C ALA A 117 4.83 11.98 -5.81
N PRO A 118 5.99 11.44 -6.24
CA PRO A 118 7.13 12.28 -6.63
C PRO A 118 6.87 13.16 -7.86
N ARG A 119 5.95 12.74 -8.73
CA ARG A 119 5.74 13.38 -10.04
C ARG A 119 4.47 14.22 -10.11
N PHE A 120 3.41 13.80 -9.44
CA PHE A 120 2.07 14.37 -9.61
C PHE A 120 1.46 14.96 -8.34
N ALA A 121 2.04 14.66 -7.17
CA ALA A 121 1.50 15.07 -5.88
C ALA A 121 2.58 15.66 -4.97
N PRO A 122 3.14 16.84 -5.30
CA PRO A 122 4.21 17.47 -4.52
C PRO A 122 3.81 17.75 -3.07
N PHE A 123 2.55 18.12 -2.78
CA PHE A 123 2.12 18.32 -1.40
C PHE A 123 2.18 17.00 -0.61
N VAL A 124 1.67 15.91 -1.19
CA VAL A 124 1.74 14.57 -0.59
C VAL A 124 3.19 14.12 -0.41
N TYR A 125 4.04 14.31 -1.43
CA TYR A 125 5.44 13.93 -1.39
C TYR A 125 6.22 14.69 -0.30
N ASP A 126 6.03 16.01 -0.21
CA ASP A 126 6.67 16.85 0.79
C ASP A 126 6.16 16.50 2.21
N ALA A 127 4.85 16.22 2.36
CA ALA A 127 4.27 15.83 3.64
C ALA A 127 4.88 14.53 4.20
N TRP A 128 5.06 13.51 3.35
CA TRP A 128 5.61 12.22 3.79
C TRP A 128 7.14 12.19 3.90
N ASN A 129 7.83 13.20 3.34
CA ASN A 129 9.27 13.40 3.54
C ASN A 129 9.61 14.45 4.62
N SER A 130 8.60 15.10 5.20
CA SER A 130 8.79 16.10 6.27
C SER A 130 9.44 15.47 7.51
N PRO A 131 10.53 16.05 8.05
CA PRO A 131 11.15 15.59 9.29
C PRO A 131 10.17 15.54 10.48
N GLU A 132 9.20 16.44 10.53
CA GLU A 132 8.17 16.50 11.56
C GLU A 132 7.24 15.28 11.49
N VAL A 133 6.76 14.92 10.30
CA VAL A 133 5.93 13.71 10.10
C VAL A 133 6.72 12.46 10.40
N LEU A 134 7.96 12.35 9.91
CA LEU A 134 8.82 11.19 10.16
C LEU A 134 9.14 11.01 11.65
N SER A 135 9.34 12.12 12.38
CA SER A 135 9.55 12.11 13.83
C SER A 135 8.33 11.57 14.57
N ILE A 136 7.12 12.04 14.21
CA ILE A 136 5.86 11.56 14.79
C ILE A 136 5.67 10.05 14.56
N VAL A 137 5.79 9.61 13.30
CA VAL A 137 5.59 8.20 12.94
C VAL A 137 6.63 7.32 13.63
N SER A 138 7.90 7.73 13.65
CA SER A 138 8.99 7.02 14.34
C SER A 138 8.75 6.92 15.85
N LYS A 139 8.26 8.00 16.48
CA LYS A 139 7.94 8.01 17.92
C LYS A 139 6.89 6.96 18.26
N ILE A 140 5.80 6.90 17.48
CA ILE A 140 4.72 5.93 17.70
C ILE A 140 5.19 4.52 17.38
N ALA A 141 5.95 4.37 16.29
CA ALA A 141 6.52 3.09 15.89
C ALA A 141 7.56 2.55 16.87
N GLY A 142 8.13 3.36 17.77
CA GLY A 142 9.15 2.92 18.73
C GLY A 142 10.51 2.58 18.09
N VAL A 143 10.71 2.96 16.83
CA VAL A 143 11.93 2.78 16.05
C VAL A 143 12.02 3.91 15.03
N GLU A 144 13.23 4.37 14.70
CA GLU A 144 13.41 5.40 13.68
C GLU A 144 13.10 4.85 12.29
N LEU A 145 12.13 5.47 11.63
CA LEU A 145 11.61 5.07 10.33
C LEU A 145 11.88 6.13 9.26
N VAL A 146 12.04 5.65 8.03
CA VAL A 146 12.02 6.45 6.80
C VAL A 146 11.04 5.83 5.82
N PRO A 147 10.49 6.61 4.87
CA PRO A 147 9.67 6.03 3.81
C PRO A 147 10.42 4.88 3.14
N GLN A 148 9.69 3.84 2.78
CA GLN A 148 10.26 2.63 2.21
C GLN A 148 11.10 2.96 0.95
N PHE A 149 10.45 3.58 -0.02
CA PHE A 149 10.98 4.26 -1.20
C PHE A 149 9.82 5.00 -1.88
N ASP A 150 10.11 5.85 -2.87
CA ASP A 150 9.18 6.79 -3.49
C ASP A 150 7.90 6.17 -4.05
N LEU A 151 8.01 4.98 -4.66
CA LEU A 151 6.85 4.24 -5.19
C LEU A 151 5.80 3.92 -4.12
N GLU A 152 6.23 3.80 -2.86
CA GLU A 152 5.40 3.42 -1.70
C GLU A 152 4.92 4.62 -0.87
N ILE A 153 5.25 5.83 -1.30
CA ILE A 153 4.70 7.03 -0.69
C ILE A 153 3.23 7.15 -1.12
N ALA A 154 2.34 7.12 -0.14
CA ALA A 154 0.93 7.41 -0.28
C ALA A 154 0.17 6.53 -1.28
N HIS A 155 0.36 5.21 -1.29
CA HIS A 155 -0.51 4.36 -2.09
C HIS A 155 -1.97 4.51 -1.65
N ILE A 156 -2.90 4.59 -2.61
CA ILE A 156 -4.31 4.84 -2.32
C ILE A 156 -5.11 3.58 -2.54
N ASN A 157 -6.00 3.25 -1.60
CA ASN A 157 -7.07 2.29 -1.82
C ASN A 157 -8.38 3.05 -2.03
N LEU A 158 -9.05 2.78 -3.16
CA LEU A 158 -10.32 3.40 -3.52
C LEU A 158 -11.44 2.37 -3.41
N SER A 159 -12.51 2.74 -2.70
CA SER A 159 -13.76 1.99 -2.69
C SER A 159 -14.95 2.94 -2.77
N SER A 160 -15.93 2.60 -3.61
CA SER A 160 -17.17 3.36 -3.77
C SER A 160 -18.38 2.42 -3.70
N THR A 161 -19.42 2.85 -3.00
CA THR A 161 -20.66 2.08 -2.80
C THR A 161 -21.59 2.11 -4.02
N THR A 162 -21.36 2.99 -5.01
CA THR A 162 -22.20 3.07 -6.22
C THR A 162 -21.86 1.99 -7.25
N GLY A 163 -20.57 1.69 -7.46
CA GLY A 163 -20.13 0.63 -8.37
C GLY A 163 -20.59 -0.78 -7.94
N ASP A 164 -20.63 -1.03 -6.62
CA ASP A 164 -21.17 -2.27 -6.05
C ASP A 164 -22.68 -2.44 -6.35
N ARG A 165 -23.44 -1.36 -6.55
CA ARG A 165 -24.89 -1.43 -6.87
C ARG A 165 -25.14 -1.73 -8.35
N GLU A 166 -24.31 -1.19 -9.25
CA GLU A 166 -24.44 -1.43 -10.69
C GLU A 166 -24.07 -2.87 -11.05
N GLU A 167 -23.00 -3.43 -10.47
CA GLU A 167 -22.67 -4.86 -10.64
C GLU A 167 -23.76 -5.79 -10.07
N LYS A 168 -24.36 -5.41 -8.93
CA LYS A 168 -25.46 -6.17 -8.34
C LYS A 168 -26.72 -6.14 -9.22
N ALA A 169 -27.04 -4.97 -9.79
CA ALA A 169 -28.12 -4.84 -10.76
C ALA A 169 -27.87 -5.65 -12.05
N HIS A 170 -26.61 -5.79 -12.48
CA HIS A 170 -26.26 -6.64 -13.62
C HIS A 170 -26.33 -8.14 -13.30
N ARG A 171 -25.97 -8.57 -12.08
CA ARG A 171 -26.11 -9.97 -11.63
C ARG A 171 -27.57 -10.36 -11.39
N ASP A 172 -28.34 -9.49 -10.73
CA ASP A 172 -29.77 -9.70 -10.47
C ASP A 172 -30.62 -9.67 -11.76
N ALA A 173 -30.10 -9.07 -12.84
CA ALA A 173 -30.74 -9.07 -14.16
C ALA A 173 -30.44 -10.34 -14.99
N ASP A 174 -29.34 -11.06 -14.71
CA ASP A 174 -28.95 -12.28 -15.42
C ASP A 174 -29.44 -13.56 -14.70
N GLU A 175 -29.61 -13.50 -13.37
CA GLU A 175 -30.16 -14.58 -12.56
C GLU A 175 -31.58 -14.25 -12.06
N GLY A 176 -32.58 -14.59 -12.87
CA GLY A 176 -34.00 -14.47 -12.53
C GLY A 176 -34.47 -15.43 -11.42
N ILE A 177 -33.88 -15.37 -10.22
CA ILE A 177 -34.36 -16.07 -9.03
C ILE A 177 -34.44 -15.11 -7.84
N SER A 178 -35.67 -14.91 -7.41
CA SER A 178 -36.10 -14.16 -6.24
C SER A 178 -35.47 -14.68 -4.94
N GLY A 179 -34.88 -13.78 -4.17
CA GLY A 179 -35.02 -13.77 -2.71
C GLY A 179 -34.06 -14.65 -1.91
N CYS A 180 -32.81 -14.20 -1.76
CA CYS A 180 -32.01 -14.39 -0.56
C CYS A 180 -31.11 -13.14 -0.39
N PRO A 181 -31.14 -12.42 0.74
CA PRO A 181 -30.13 -11.40 0.99
C PRO A 181 -28.81 -12.12 1.22
N VAL A 182 -28.01 -12.22 0.16
CA VAL A 182 -26.59 -12.53 0.34
C VAL A 182 -26.01 -11.28 1.01
N ASP A 183 -25.86 -11.35 2.34
CA ASP A 183 -24.96 -10.47 3.08
C ASP A 183 -23.56 -10.73 2.51
N ASP A 184 -23.22 -9.94 1.51
CA ASP A 184 -21.92 -9.97 0.86
C ASP A 184 -20.92 -9.23 1.77
N ASP A 185 -20.49 -9.93 2.83
CA ASP A 185 -19.48 -9.55 3.83
C ASP A 185 -18.05 -9.44 3.22
N THR A 186 -17.93 -9.22 1.91
CA THR A 186 -16.63 -9.17 1.24
C THR A 186 -15.80 -7.97 1.76
N PRO A 187 -14.60 -8.22 2.30
CA PRO A 187 -13.72 -7.19 2.86
C PRO A 187 -13.20 -6.24 1.76
N ILE A 188 -12.73 -5.06 2.16
CA ILE A 188 -12.13 -4.08 1.22
C ILE A 188 -10.75 -4.53 0.79
N VAL A 189 -9.98 -5.06 1.75
CA VAL A 189 -8.72 -5.76 1.52
C VAL A 189 -8.78 -7.02 2.36
N ASP A 190 -8.62 -8.18 1.74
CA ASP A 190 -8.74 -9.46 2.42
C ASP A 190 -7.57 -9.70 3.40
N TRP A 191 -7.57 -10.82 4.14
CA TRP A 191 -6.47 -11.14 5.05
C TRP A 191 -5.12 -11.10 4.33
N HIS A 192 -4.16 -10.38 4.91
CA HIS A 192 -2.81 -10.30 4.39
C HIS A 192 -1.80 -9.91 5.46
N THR A 193 -0.52 -10.06 5.12
CA THR A 193 0.55 -9.27 5.72
C THR A 193 1.08 -8.30 4.68
N ASP A 194 1.50 -7.12 5.14
CA ASP A 194 2.07 -6.13 4.24
C ASP A 194 3.41 -6.58 3.69
N SER A 195 3.79 -5.98 2.58
CA SER A 195 5.13 -6.12 2.00
C SER A 195 6.22 -5.53 2.91
N TYR A 196 5.90 -4.49 3.68
CA TYR A 196 6.88 -3.63 4.34
C TYR A 196 6.74 -3.62 5.86
N PRO A 197 7.85 -3.43 6.61
CA PRO A 197 7.87 -3.55 8.07
C PRO A 197 6.80 -2.73 8.79
N PHE A 198 6.60 -1.48 8.36
CA PHE A 198 5.62 -0.57 8.93
C PHE A 198 4.77 0.10 7.86
N VAL A 199 3.56 0.48 8.25
CA VAL A 199 2.66 1.34 7.46
C VAL A 199 2.07 2.43 8.34
N CYS A 200 1.81 3.59 7.74
CA CYS A 200 0.94 4.63 8.29
C CYS A 200 -0.27 4.79 7.37
N VAL A 201 -1.46 4.52 7.89
CA VAL A 201 -2.73 4.55 7.16
C VAL A 201 -3.52 5.79 7.56
N ILE A 202 -3.95 6.58 6.58
CA ILE A 202 -4.71 7.82 6.77
C ILE A 202 -6.04 7.72 6.05
N MET A 203 -7.10 8.18 6.72
CA MET A 203 -8.41 8.30 6.10
C MET A 203 -8.57 9.68 5.43
N LEU A 204 -8.89 9.70 4.14
CA LEU A 204 -9.14 10.92 3.38
C LEU A 204 -10.62 11.18 3.13
N SER A 205 -11.48 10.18 3.29
CA SER A 205 -12.93 10.35 3.14
C SER A 205 -13.57 10.73 4.46
N ASP A 206 -14.63 11.54 4.39
CA ASP A 206 -15.48 11.79 5.54
C ASP A 206 -16.18 10.48 5.96
N CYS A 207 -15.90 10.05 7.18
CA CYS A 207 -16.41 8.82 7.75
C CYS A 207 -17.43 9.07 8.87
N THR A 208 -18.01 10.27 8.96
CA THR A 208 -18.93 10.67 10.05
C THR A 208 -20.13 9.72 10.18
N ASN A 209 -20.68 9.25 9.06
CA ASN A 209 -21.81 8.31 9.01
C ASN A 209 -21.39 6.85 8.79
N MET A 210 -20.09 6.57 8.85
CA MET A 210 -19.55 5.25 8.56
C MET A 210 -19.82 4.29 9.72
N VAL A 211 -20.41 3.14 9.42
CA VAL A 211 -20.56 2.01 10.36
C VAL A 211 -19.69 0.85 9.86
N GLY A 212 -18.82 0.34 10.74
CA GLY A 212 -17.81 -0.66 10.42
C GLY A 212 -16.48 -0.02 9.98
N GLY A 213 -15.73 -0.71 9.11
CA GLY A 213 -14.44 -0.22 8.60
C GLY A 213 -13.26 -0.38 9.54
N GLU A 214 -13.40 -1.16 10.63
CA GLU A 214 -12.30 -1.48 11.53
C GLU A 214 -11.26 -2.38 10.86
N THR A 215 -10.03 -2.30 11.36
CA THR A 215 -8.97 -3.22 10.97
C THR A 215 -8.99 -4.42 11.92
N ALA A 216 -9.24 -5.59 11.37
CA ALA A 216 -9.15 -6.85 12.11
C ALA A 216 -7.70 -7.34 12.11
N LEU A 217 -7.17 -7.68 13.28
CA LEU A 217 -5.81 -8.19 13.50
C LEU A 217 -5.90 -9.59 14.08
N ARG A 218 -5.11 -10.53 13.53
CA ARG A 218 -5.02 -11.88 14.08
C ARG A 218 -3.90 -11.94 15.13
N LYS A 219 -4.27 -12.26 16.38
CA LYS A 219 -3.32 -12.49 17.48
C LYS A 219 -2.60 -13.84 17.32
N ALA A 220 -1.54 -14.04 18.11
CA ALA A 220 -0.78 -15.29 18.09
C ALA A 220 -1.60 -16.54 18.49
N ASP A 221 -2.62 -16.35 19.33
CA ASP A 221 -3.57 -17.41 19.72
C ASP A 221 -4.64 -17.72 18.64
N GLY A 222 -4.59 -17.03 17.49
CA GLY A 222 -5.53 -17.17 16.38
C GLY A 222 -6.81 -16.35 16.51
N SER A 223 -7.09 -15.76 17.68
CA SER A 223 -8.27 -14.92 17.88
C SER A 223 -8.11 -13.53 17.25
N ILE A 224 -9.24 -12.88 16.95
CA ILE A 224 -9.28 -11.63 16.21
C ILE A 224 -9.46 -10.46 17.17
N MET A 225 -8.55 -9.47 17.09
CA MET A 225 -8.69 -8.16 17.73
C MET A 225 -9.15 -7.17 16.67
N LYS A 226 -10.19 -6.37 16.96
CA LYS A 226 -10.63 -5.28 16.08
C LYS A 226 -10.10 -3.96 16.62
N VAL A 227 -9.42 -3.20 15.78
CA VAL A 227 -8.95 -1.85 16.09
C VAL A 227 -9.75 -0.86 15.27
N ARG A 228 -10.25 0.19 15.93
CA ARG A 228 -11.04 1.23 15.27
C ARG A 228 -10.26 1.82 14.09
N GLY A 229 -10.90 1.93 12.94
CA GLY A 229 -10.32 2.61 11.78
C GLY A 229 -10.22 4.12 11.98
N PRO A 230 -9.32 4.82 11.25
CA PRO A 230 -9.19 6.26 11.36
C PRO A 230 -10.40 7.02 10.81
N GLY A 231 -10.77 8.11 11.48
CA GLY A 231 -11.63 9.15 10.91
C GLY A 231 -10.84 10.06 9.96
N MET A 232 -11.51 10.91 9.19
CA MET A 232 -10.84 11.81 8.24
C MET A 232 -9.71 12.61 8.92
N GLY A 233 -8.53 12.67 8.28
CA GLY A 233 -7.34 13.34 8.82
C GLY A 233 -6.61 12.59 9.94
N HIS A 234 -7.16 11.48 10.42
CA HIS A 234 -6.52 10.63 11.42
C HIS A 234 -5.65 9.57 10.77
N ALA A 235 -4.61 9.17 11.49
CA ALA A 235 -3.65 8.17 11.10
C ALA A 235 -3.65 6.97 12.05
N VAL A 236 -3.20 5.82 11.55
CA VAL A 236 -2.86 4.62 12.32
C VAL A 236 -1.48 4.14 11.89
N VAL A 237 -0.61 3.84 12.84
CA VAL A 237 0.71 3.25 12.59
C VAL A 237 0.69 1.77 12.99
N MET A 238 1.18 0.88 12.12
CA MET A 238 1.12 -0.57 12.34
C MET A 238 2.35 -1.30 11.79
N GLN A 239 2.78 -2.36 12.48
CA GLN A 239 3.78 -3.34 12.02
C GLN A 239 3.17 -4.36 11.03
N GLY A 240 2.66 -3.88 9.90
CA GLY A 240 1.82 -4.67 8.99
C GLY A 240 2.48 -5.91 8.37
N ARG A 241 3.81 -5.93 8.22
CA ARG A 241 4.54 -7.13 7.74
C ARG A 241 4.39 -8.34 8.66
N TYR A 242 4.24 -8.09 9.95
CA TYR A 242 4.34 -9.12 10.99
C TYR A 242 2.97 -9.57 11.52
N ILE A 243 1.92 -8.81 11.20
CA ILE A 243 0.58 -8.99 11.75
C ILE A 243 -0.37 -9.28 10.59
N GLU A 244 -0.93 -10.48 10.56
CA GLU A 244 -1.97 -10.82 9.58
C GLU A 244 -3.23 -10.00 9.91
N HIS A 245 -3.71 -9.22 8.94
CA HIS A 245 -4.76 -8.25 9.14
C HIS A 245 -5.70 -8.13 7.92
N GLN A 246 -6.89 -7.57 8.15
CA GLN A 246 -7.93 -7.41 7.15
C GLN A 246 -8.67 -6.07 7.36
N ALA A 247 -8.97 -5.37 6.27
CA ALA A 247 -9.77 -4.16 6.30
C ALA A 247 -11.25 -4.51 6.09
N MET A 248 -12.06 -4.39 7.14
CA MET A 248 -13.48 -4.75 7.07
C MET A 248 -14.27 -3.75 6.22
N LYS A 249 -15.39 -4.21 5.63
CA LYS A 249 -16.30 -3.35 4.88
C LYS A 249 -16.93 -2.32 5.81
N ALA A 250 -17.20 -1.16 5.23
CA ALA A 250 -17.90 -0.07 5.87
C ALA A 250 -19.20 0.24 5.10
N THR A 251 -20.25 0.59 5.83
CA THR A 251 -21.53 1.04 5.26
C THR A 251 -21.82 2.49 5.67
N GLY A 252 -22.75 3.16 4.99
CA GLY A 252 -23.17 4.52 5.35
C GLY A 252 -22.31 5.66 4.79
N THR A 253 -21.33 5.35 3.93
CA THR A 253 -20.56 6.35 3.16
C THR A 253 -20.68 6.13 1.65
N THR A 254 -20.52 7.18 0.85
CA THR A 254 -20.49 7.15 -0.62
C THR A 254 -19.13 6.75 -1.18
N GLU A 255 -18.06 7.05 -0.45
CA GLU A 255 -16.68 6.69 -0.78
C GLU A 255 -15.85 6.39 0.47
N ARG A 256 -14.84 5.56 0.30
CA ARG A 256 -13.78 5.37 1.29
C ARG A 256 -12.44 5.33 0.58
N ILE A 257 -11.69 6.41 0.79
CA ILE A 257 -10.34 6.65 0.27
C ILE A 257 -9.37 6.59 1.45
N THR A 258 -8.49 5.59 1.45
CA THR A 258 -7.39 5.51 2.42
C THR A 258 -6.06 5.69 1.72
N MET A 259 -5.21 6.53 2.29
CA MET A 259 -3.82 6.72 1.90
C MET A 259 -2.92 5.93 2.82
N VAL A 260 -1.95 5.21 2.26
CA VAL A 260 -1.05 4.36 3.02
C VAL A 260 0.38 4.62 2.57
N THR A 261 1.22 5.01 3.52
CA THR A 261 2.66 5.14 3.29
C THR A 261 3.40 4.05 4.02
N SER A 262 4.26 3.34 3.31
CA SER A 262 5.06 2.24 3.85
C SER A 262 6.42 2.74 4.34
N PHE A 263 6.94 2.11 5.40
CA PHE A 263 8.16 2.53 6.08
C PHE A 263 9.11 1.35 6.35
N ARG A 264 10.41 1.67 6.37
CA ARG A 264 11.49 0.79 6.83
C ARG A 264 12.28 1.42 7.97
N PRO A 265 12.99 0.61 8.78
CA PRO A 265 13.99 1.13 9.69
C PRO A 265 15.02 1.98 8.94
N LYS A 266 15.36 3.13 9.52
CA LYS A 266 16.43 3.98 8.99
C LYS A 266 17.81 3.32 9.13
N SER A 267 18.03 2.63 10.25
CA SER A 267 19.31 1.97 10.53
C SER A 267 19.48 0.72 9.67
N ALA A 268 20.60 0.64 8.96
CA ALA A 268 21.00 -0.57 8.24
C ALA A 268 21.22 -1.79 9.16
N PHE A 269 21.36 -1.60 10.48
CA PHE A 269 21.63 -2.68 11.44
C PHE A 269 20.37 -3.25 12.09
N ILE A 270 19.20 -2.68 11.79
CA ILE A 270 17.92 -3.25 12.18
C ILE A 270 17.47 -4.21 11.08
N LYS A 271 16.79 -5.28 11.49
CA LYS A 271 16.22 -6.28 10.58
C LYS A 271 15.20 -5.60 9.64
N ASP A 272 15.29 -5.92 8.36
CA ASP A 272 14.36 -5.47 7.31
C ASP A 272 13.85 -6.71 6.55
N ASP A 273 12.64 -7.14 6.92
CA ASP A 273 11.92 -8.27 6.32
C ASP A 273 10.98 -7.86 5.18
N THR A 274 11.32 -6.78 4.47
CA THR A 274 10.62 -6.38 3.24
C THR A 274 10.56 -7.54 2.24
N VAL A 275 9.35 -7.79 1.74
CA VAL A 275 9.07 -8.71 0.62
C VAL A 275 8.26 -7.98 -0.44
N LEU A 276 8.29 -8.44 -1.69
CA LEU A 276 7.61 -7.79 -2.81
C LEU A 276 6.37 -8.57 -3.26
N THR A 277 6.00 -9.64 -2.54
CA THR A 277 4.96 -10.59 -2.94
C THR A 277 3.60 -9.96 -3.22
N THR A 278 3.12 -9.02 -2.39
CA THR A 278 1.80 -8.39 -2.54
C THR A 278 1.78 -7.18 -3.46
N VAL A 279 2.95 -6.60 -3.76
CA VAL A 279 3.06 -5.34 -4.54
C VAL A 279 3.57 -5.55 -5.96
N ARG A 280 4.25 -6.67 -6.23
CA ARG A 280 4.89 -6.96 -7.52
C ARG A 280 3.89 -6.97 -8.68
N SER A 281 2.73 -7.58 -8.49
CA SER A 281 1.72 -7.71 -9.55
C SER A 281 0.92 -6.44 -9.80
N ILE A 282 1.08 -5.41 -8.97
CA ILE A 282 0.33 -4.14 -8.97
C ILE A 282 1.24 -2.91 -9.00
N SER A 283 2.45 -3.06 -9.53
CA SER A 283 3.41 -1.97 -9.66
C SER A 283 4.05 -1.97 -11.04
N ASP A 284 4.64 -0.84 -11.43
CA ASP A 284 5.66 -0.83 -12.46
C ASP A 284 6.90 -1.57 -11.92
N LEU A 285 7.27 -2.69 -12.56
CA LEU A 285 8.36 -3.55 -12.09
C LEU A 285 9.72 -2.87 -12.20
N SER A 286 9.95 -2.06 -13.24
CA SER A 286 11.20 -1.36 -13.43
C SER A 286 11.43 -0.36 -12.29
N GLU A 287 10.40 0.41 -11.94
CA GLU A 287 10.44 1.34 -10.81
C GLU A 287 10.59 0.60 -9.47
N LEU A 288 9.76 -0.43 -9.24
CA LEU A 288 9.78 -1.21 -8.00
C LEU A 288 11.16 -1.85 -7.74
N TYR A 289 11.71 -2.53 -8.74
CA TYR A 289 12.98 -3.23 -8.61
C TYR A 289 14.19 -2.30 -8.57
N SER A 290 14.16 -1.19 -9.31
CA SER A 290 15.24 -0.19 -9.25
C SER A 290 15.34 0.40 -7.84
N GLN A 291 14.22 0.89 -7.29
CA GLN A 291 14.19 1.49 -5.96
C GLN A 291 14.46 0.47 -4.85
N TYR A 292 13.92 -0.75 -4.97
CA TYR A 292 14.21 -1.84 -4.04
C TYR A 292 15.69 -2.21 -4.03
N ALA A 293 16.31 -2.38 -5.20
CA ALA A 293 17.71 -2.72 -5.30
C ALA A 293 18.60 -1.61 -4.74
N GLU A 294 18.32 -0.34 -5.08
CA GLU A 294 19.07 0.83 -4.64
C GLU A 294 19.17 0.87 -3.10
N TYR A 295 18.04 0.88 -2.39
CA TYR A 295 18.09 1.02 -0.94
C TYR A 295 18.70 -0.20 -0.23
N ARG A 296 18.51 -1.41 -0.79
CA ARG A 296 19.09 -2.64 -0.22
C ARG A 296 20.61 -2.66 -0.43
N LEU A 297 21.10 -2.11 -1.54
CA LEU A 297 22.53 -1.93 -1.79
C LEU A 297 23.13 -0.87 -0.86
N ASP A 298 22.42 0.23 -0.56
CA ASP A 298 22.86 1.21 0.45
C ASP A 298 23.04 0.57 1.84
N ILE A 299 22.11 -0.31 2.25
CA ILE A 299 22.22 -1.08 3.49
C ILE A 299 23.50 -1.93 3.49
N LEU A 300 23.79 -2.62 2.38
CA LEU A 300 25.01 -3.42 2.24
C LEU A 300 26.27 -2.56 2.26
N GLU A 301 26.25 -1.38 1.65
CA GLU A 301 27.37 -0.44 1.68
C GLU A 301 27.65 0.00 3.13
N GLU A 302 26.63 0.41 3.87
CA GLU A 302 26.78 0.85 5.26
C GLU A 302 27.31 -0.27 6.16
N ARG A 303 26.74 -1.48 6.06
CA ARG A 303 27.17 -2.66 6.80
C ARG A 303 28.61 -3.04 6.49
N THR A 304 28.99 -3.04 5.21
CA THR A 304 30.34 -3.36 4.75
C THR A 304 31.35 -2.33 5.27
N ARG A 305 31.01 -1.04 5.16
CA ARG A 305 31.85 0.05 5.65
C ARG A 305 32.05 -0.05 7.16
N ALA A 306 31.01 -0.39 7.92
CA ALA A 306 31.10 -0.60 9.36
C ALA A 306 31.99 -1.79 9.75
N HIS A 307 31.80 -2.96 9.12
CA HIS A 307 32.63 -4.13 9.43
C HIS A 307 34.09 -3.91 9.00
N LEU A 308 34.34 -3.22 7.89
CA LEU A 308 35.70 -2.85 7.48
C LEU A 308 36.39 -1.94 8.50
N ARG A 309 35.66 -0.99 9.11
CA ARG A 309 36.19 -0.17 10.20
C ARG A 309 36.57 -1.04 11.40
N GLU A 310 35.70 -1.95 11.82
CA GLU A 310 35.97 -2.88 12.92
C GLU A 310 37.25 -3.69 12.68
N VAL A 311 37.40 -4.29 11.50
CA VAL A 311 38.60 -5.07 11.14
C VAL A 311 39.87 -4.21 11.21
N ARG A 312 39.81 -2.97 10.70
CA ARG A 312 40.95 -2.03 10.72
C ARG A 312 41.31 -1.60 12.14
N ASP A 313 40.32 -1.29 12.96
CA ASP A 313 40.53 -0.81 14.33
C ASP A 313 41.08 -1.92 15.22
N ARG A 314 40.60 -3.15 15.08
CA ARG A 314 41.18 -4.32 15.76
C ARG A 314 42.65 -4.52 15.39
N LYS A 315 42.98 -4.45 14.10
CA LYS A 315 44.37 -4.54 13.62
C LYS A 315 45.25 -3.43 14.20
N ARG A 316 44.78 -2.18 14.18
CA ARG A 316 45.50 -1.03 14.75
C ARG A 316 45.72 -1.16 16.26
N ALA A 317 44.76 -1.75 16.97
CA ALA A 317 44.87 -2.03 18.40
C ALA A 317 45.73 -3.26 18.73
N GLY A 318 46.40 -3.87 17.75
CA GLY A 318 47.23 -5.07 17.93
C GLY A 318 46.44 -6.33 18.31
N ARG A 319 45.11 -6.33 18.11
CA ARG A 319 44.25 -7.48 18.39
C ARG A 319 44.29 -8.44 17.19
N GLY A 320 44.23 -9.74 17.47
CA GLY A 320 44.13 -10.77 16.44
C GLY A 320 42.86 -10.66 15.59
N PHE A 321 42.91 -11.27 14.40
CA PHE A 321 41.76 -11.31 13.48
C PHE A 321 40.66 -12.23 14.02
N ASP A 322 39.45 -11.69 14.10
CA ASP A 322 38.28 -12.41 14.63
C ASP A 322 37.58 -13.21 13.53
N THR A 323 38.11 -14.40 13.27
CA THR A 323 37.59 -15.25 12.19
C THR A 323 36.13 -15.64 12.41
N ALA A 324 35.72 -15.85 13.67
CA ALA A 324 34.35 -16.23 14.00
C ALA A 324 33.37 -15.08 13.75
N SER A 325 33.68 -13.87 14.24
CA SER A 325 32.87 -12.68 14.01
C SER A 325 32.74 -12.36 12.51
N THR A 326 33.85 -12.35 11.77
CA THR A 326 33.80 -12.07 10.32
C THR A 326 33.01 -13.13 9.56
N LYS A 327 33.12 -14.43 9.91
CA LYS A 327 32.29 -15.48 9.28
C LYS A 327 30.81 -15.30 9.58
N ALA A 328 30.44 -14.88 10.79
CA ALA A 328 29.05 -14.60 11.15
C ALA A 328 28.50 -13.43 10.32
N TRP A 329 29.26 -12.33 10.23
CA TRP A 329 28.90 -11.18 9.41
C TRP A 329 28.73 -11.54 7.91
N ILE A 330 29.68 -12.29 7.32
CA ILE A 330 29.58 -12.77 5.94
C ILE A 330 28.31 -13.62 5.74
N SER A 331 28.02 -14.50 6.69
CA SER A 331 26.85 -15.38 6.62
C SER A 331 25.53 -14.59 6.68
N GLU A 332 25.49 -13.52 7.47
CA GLU A 332 24.35 -12.60 7.53
C GLU A 332 24.16 -11.87 6.19
N GLN A 333 25.22 -11.33 5.60
CA GLN A 333 25.12 -10.64 4.30
C GLN A 333 24.74 -11.59 3.17
N LYS A 334 25.21 -12.84 3.22
CA LYS A 334 24.78 -13.89 2.29
C LYS A 334 23.26 -14.11 2.37
N LYS A 335 22.69 -14.25 3.57
CA LYS A 335 21.24 -14.40 3.75
C LYS A 335 20.46 -13.18 3.25
N PHE A 336 21.01 -11.98 3.43
CA PHE A 336 20.42 -10.73 2.93
C PHE A 336 20.37 -10.72 1.39
N LEU A 337 21.48 -11.06 0.72
CA LEU A 337 21.51 -11.17 -0.75
C LEU A 337 20.59 -12.29 -1.26
N GLU A 338 20.56 -13.44 -0.59
CA GLU A 338 19.63 -14.52 -0.91
C GLU A 338 18.17 -14.10 -0.77
N SER A 339 17.84 -13.17 0.14
CA SER A 339 16.49 -12.62 0.21
C SER A 339 16.15 -11.75 -0.99
N MET A 340 17.08 -10.90 -1.45
CA MET A 340 16.87 -10.09 -2.65
C MET A 340 16.63 -10.95 -3.89
N LEU A 341 17.41 -12.03 -4.04
CA LEU A 341 17.24 -13.01 -5.12
C LEU A 341 15.87 -13.68 -5.13
N ARG A 342 15.22 -13.84 -3.97
CA ARG A 342 13.86 -14.39 -3.90
C ARG A 342 12.80 -13.36 -4.28
N GLU A 343 13.02 -12.09 -3.97
CA GLU A 343 12.01 -11.05 -4.15
C GLU A 343 12.01 -10.45 -5.57
N MET A 344 13.19 -10.38 -6.19
CA MET A 344 13.38 -9.94 -7.58
C MET A 344 13.30 -11.17 -8.50
N VAL A 345 12.21 -11.28 -9.25
CA VAL A 345 11.99 -12.34 -10.25
C VAL A 345 11.99 -11.73 -11.64
N ASP A 346 12.20 -12.56 -12.66
CA ASP A 346 12.14 -12.09 -14.04
C ASP A 346 10.71 -11.59 -14.37
N ASP A 347 10.62 -10.52 -15.16
CA ASP A 347 9.34 -9.86 -15.48
C ASP A 347 8.31 -10.81 -16.10
N ASP A 348 8.75 -11.81 -16.86
CA ASP A 348 7.91 -12.82 -17.51
C ASP A 348 7.29 -13.83 -16.53
N GLN A 349 7.81 -13.91 -15.31
CA GLN A 349 7.27 -14.74 -14.23
C GLN A 349 6.17 -14.02 -13.43
N VAL A 350 5.95 -12.72 -13.67
CA VAL A 350 4.96 -11.91 -12.93
C VAL A 350 3.62 -11.89 -13.65
N ILE A 351 2.59 -12.44 -13.00
CA ILE A 351 1.21 -12.35 -13.47
C ILE A 351 0.60 -11.04 -12.94
N LYS A 352 0.36 -10.06 -13.82
CA LYS A 352 -0.24 -8.78 -13.45
C LYS A 352 -1.60 -8.96 -12.76
N GLY A 353 -1.80 -8.24 -11.66
CA GLY A 353 -3.04 -8.27 -10.87
C GLY A 353 -3.27 -9.55 -10.06
N TYR A 354 -2.33 -10.49 -10.02
CA TYR A 354 -2.49 -11.74 -9.27
C TYR A 354 -1.45 -11.87 -8.15
N THR A 355 -1.92 -12.19 -6.95
CA THR A 355 -1.11 -12.50 -5.77
C THR A 355 -1.49 -13.88 -5.23
N ASP A 356 -0.50 -14.74 -5.01
CA ASP A 356 -0.67 -16.10 -4.46
C ASP A 356 -0.88 -16.10 -2.93
N ASP A 357 -0.86 -17.26 -2.26
CA ASP A 357 -1.08 -17.36 -0.80
C ASP A 357 0.16 -17.07 0.07
N SER A 358 1.30 -16.67 -0.52
CA SER A 358 2.58 -16.48 0.18
C SER A 358 2.58 -15.32 1.19
N HIS A 359 1.61 -14.42 1.07
CA HIS A 359 1.42 -13.27 1.96
C HIS A 359 0.62 -13.60 3.24
N LEU A 360 0.11 -14.82 3.36
CA LEU A 360 -0.65 -15.29 4.51
C LEU A 360 0.24 -16.04 5.50
N LEU A 361 0.11 -15.73 6.79
CA LEU A 361 0.87 -16.39 7.84
C LEU A 361 0.13 -17.64 8.36
N SER A 362 -1.20 -17.59 8.43
CA SER A 362 -1.98 -18.66 9.05
C SER A 362 -2.45 -19.71 8.03
N GLU A 363 -2.35 -20.99 8.39
CA GLU A 363 -2.85 -22.10 7.57
C GLU A 363 -4.37 -22.04 7.39
N ALA A 364 -5.10 -21.45 8.35
CA ALA A 364 -6.53 -21.21 8.23
C ALA A 364 -6.83 -20.27 7.06
N SER A 365 -6.15 -19.12 6.99
CA SER A 365 -6.32 -18.16 5.88
C SER A 365 -5.92 -18.78 4.54
N LYS A 366 -4.84 -19.55 4.48
CA LYS A 366 -4.43 -20.28 3.26
C LYS A 366 -5.47 -21.30 2.82
N ALA A 367 -6.03 -22.07 3.77
CA ALA A 367 -7.05 -23.06 3.48
C ALA A 367 -8.33 -22.42 2.92
N ASP A 368 -8.74 -21.27 3.47
CA ASP A 368 -9.93 -20.56 3.02
C ASP A 368 -9.72 -19.92 1.64
N LEU A 369 -8.54 -19.36 1.35
CA LEU A 369 -8.19 -18.90 0.01
C LEU A 369 -8.26 -20.04 -1.03
N ARG A 370 -7.70 -21.21 -0.69
CA ARG A 370 -7.70 -22.39 -1.57
C ARG A 370 -9.10 -22.96 -1.81
N LYS A 371 -10.02 -22.84 -0.85
CA LYS A 371 -11.43 -23.22 -1.04
C LYS A 371 -12.11 -22.29 -2.03
N ARG A 372 -11.91 -20.97 -1.89
CA ARG A 372 -12.48 -19.97 -2.81
C ARG A 372 -11.97 -20.12 -4.23
N ALA A 373 -10.70 -20.49 -4.42
CA ALA A 373 -10.12 -20.70 -5.75
C ALA A 373 -10.58 -22.00 -6.47
N ARG A 374 -11.35 -22.86 -5.80
CA ARG A 374 -11.88 -24.13 -6.37
C ARG A 374 -13.35 -24.03 -6.79
N ILE A 375 -14.02 -22.94 -6.44
CA ILE A 375 -15.38 -22.59 -6.85
C ILE A 375 -15.24 -21.68 -8.06
#